data_AF-A0A3B8R060-F1
#
_entry.id   AF-A0A3B8R060-F1
#
_cell.length_a   1.000
_cell.length_b   1.000
_cell.length_c   1.000
_cell.angle_alpha   90.00
_cell.angle_beta   90.00
_cell.angle_gamma   90.00
#
_symmetry.space_group_name_H-M   'P 1'
#
loop_
_entity.id
_entity.type
_entity.pdbx_description
1 polymer ?
#
loop_
_entity_poly.entity_id
_entity_poly.type
_entity_poly.pdbx_seq_one_letter_code
_entity_poly.pdbx_strand_id
1 'polypeptide(L)'
;MSGKTIIKRMLACAPALMLLASASCTYNYFEGTINYRVFVPEVRDHIVNNCHVLIYDRATGALTAQGYTRGGQSTTDQSKIAEGIFEFRLDKGDYKVCVLANTDSVDFNPDPVHEQAAFQLMSHPQPPFTKGPGDLRLDYIDRPHDGATEITDTAAIFRYPARIDVRYRATDVDADLVEKAIVRINNVASVQHLAADTVPEAVADGHALYFFHSPTKYPVDADGAIFQFTTYLFPTAPESVLDLVLHLSDSNGNSLANYIHGLRLPDASPLVLTPGDHAIIDINNNGITVSLIGWDSTIGGSESDLGGGKKSNS
;
A
#
# COMPACT_ATOMS: atom_id res chain seq x y z
N MET A 1 -20.61 -19.10 -62.62
CA MET A 1 -19.26 -19.61 -62.97
C MET A 1 -18.25 -18.60 -62.47
N SER A 2 -17.52 -18.95 -61.40
CA SER A 2 -16.08 -19.24 -61.48
C SER A 2 -15.26 -17.96 -61.72
N GLY A 3 -14.42 -17.47 -60.84
CA GLY A 3 -13.68 -18.12 -59.76
C GLY A 3 -12.24 -17.61 -59.78
N LYS A 4 -11.66 -17.53 -58.59
CA LYS A 4 -10.22 -17.49 -58.25
C LYS A 4 -9.47 -16.16 -58.52
N THR A 5 -9.13 -15.42 -57.46
CA THR A 5 -7.90 -15.56 -56.63
C THR A 5 -6.65 -15.07 -57.35
N ILE A 6 -6.00 -14.01 -56.85
CA ILE A 6 -4.62 -14.05 -56.32
C ILE A 6 -4.39 -12.78 -55.49
N ILE A 7 -4.41 -13.00 -54.19
CA ILE A 7 -3.74 -12.22 -53.16
C ILE A 7 -2.23 -12.38 -53.39
N LYS A 8 -1.50 -11.27 -53.57
CA LYS A 8 -0.04 -11.24 -53.36
C LYS A 8 0.46 -9.81 -53.19
N ARG A 9 0.34 -9.29 -51.96
CA ARG A 9 1.31 -8.36 -51.37
C ARG A 9 1.42 -8.69 -49.89
N MET A 10 2.13 -9.79 -49.60
CA MET A 10 2.66 -10.06 -48.27
C MET A 10 3.91 -9.22 -48.03
N LEU A 11 4.01 -8.77 -46.78
CA LEU A 11 5.23 -8.53 -46.00
C LEU A 11 6.17 -7.42 -46.46
N ALA A 12 5.99 -6.24 -45.85
CA ALA A 12 7.09 -5.44 -45.31
C ALA A 12 6.52 -4.39 -44.33
N CYS A 13 5.97 -4.81 -43.20
CA CYS A 13 5.66 -3.90 -42.10
C CYS A 13 5.81 -4.63 -40.76
N ALA A 14 6.99 -5.22 -40.55
CA ALA A 14 7.30 -6.03 -39.38
C ALA A 14 8.72 -5.83 -38.80
N PRO A 15 9.32 -4.62 -38.87
CA PRO A 15 10.32 -4.28 -37.85
C PRO A 15 10.04 -2.96 -37.10
N ALA A 16 9.03 -2.18 -37.47
CA ALA A 16 8.79 -0.88 -36.84
C ALA A 16 8.05 -0.95 -35.48
N LEU A 17 7.46 -2.11 -35.13
CA LEU A 17 6.69 -2.27 -33.88
C LEU A 17 7.49 -2.87 -32.72
N MET A 18 8.73 -3.31 -32.95
CA MET A 18 9.60 -3.90 -31.91
C MET A 18 10.62 -2.92 -31.32
N LEU A 19 10.61 -1.65 -31.73
CA LEU A 19 11.53 -0.60 -31.26
C LEU A 19 10.97 0.25 -30.11
N LEU A 20 9.79 -0.07 -29.57
CA LEU A 20 9.13 0.67 -28.49
C LEU A 20 9.20 -0.02 -27.11
N ALA A 21 9.87 -1.18 -27.00
CA ALA A 21 9.91 -1.97 -25.75
C ALA A 21 11.25 -1.91 -25.01
N SER A 22 12.00 -0.83 -25.20
CA SER A 22 13.17 -0.52 -24.36
C SER A 22 13.17 0.97 -24.07
N ALA A 23 12.26 1.40 -23.18
CA ALA A 23 12.48 2.58 -22.38
C ALA A 23 13.72 2.31 -21.50
N SER A 24 14.89 2.48 -22.11
CA SER A 24 16.14 2.60 -21.38
C SER A 24 15.96 3.79 -20.46
N CYS A 25 15.90 3.54 -19.15
CA CYS A 25 16.15 4.57 -18.14
C CYS A 25 17.60 5.02 -18.32
N THR A 26 17.85 5.90 -19.29
CA THR A 26 19.16 6.51 -19.47
C THR A 26 19.41 7.39 -18.26
N TYR A 27 20.34 6.95 -17.41
CA TYR A 27 20.97 7.79 -16.40
C TYR A 27 21.56 8.99 -17.13
N ASN A 28 20.97 10.16 -16.94
CA ASN A 28 21.46 11.38 -17.56
C ASN A 28 22.79 11.77 -16.90
N TYR A 29 23.89 11.31 -17.48
CA TYR A 29 25.22 11.85 -17.24
C TYR A 29 25.23 13.30 -17.74
N PHE A 30 25.05 14.27 -16.84
CA PHE A 30 25.23 15.68 -17.18
C PHE A 30 26.55 16.20 -16.59
N GLU A 31 27.32 16.87 -17.43
CA GLU A 31 28.48 17.72 -17.12
C GLU A 31 28.08 18.99 -16.33
N GLY A 32 27.21 18.83 -15.33
CA GLY A 32 26.63 19.90 -14.53
C GLY A 32 26.86 19.70 -13.04
N THR A 33 27.01 20.79 -12.30
CA THR A 33 27.12 20.75 -10.84
C THR A 33 25.80 20.24 -10.24
N ILE A 34 25.86 19.13 -9.50
CA ILE A 34 24.77 18.66 -8.65
C ILE A 34 24.39 19.77 -7.68
N ASN A 35 23.12 20.17 -7.68
CA ASN A 35 22.63 21.26 -6.82
C ASN A 35 21.45 20.81 -5.93
N TYR A 36 20.96 19.59 -6.08
CA TYR A 36 19.92 19.07 -5.20
C TYR A 36 20.21 17.63 -4.80
N ARG A 37 20.02 17.32 -3.51
CA ARG A 37 20.16 15.98 -2.97
C ARG A 37 18.95 15.62 -2.11
N VAL A 38 18.54 14.36 -2.16
CA VAL A 38 17.57 13.77 -1.25
C VAL A 38 18.27 12.66 -0.48
N PHE A 39 18.33 12.80 0.83
CA PHE A 39 18.87 11.81 1.74
C PHE A 39 17.72 11.01 2.38
N VAL A 40 17.75 9.70 2.22
CA VAL A 40 16.78 8.75 2.77
C VAL A 40 17.51 7.83 3.75
N PRO A 41 17.51 8.12 5.06
CA PRO A 41 18.25 7.36 6.06
C PRO A 41 17.94 5.86 6.06
N GLU A 42 16.70 5.50 5.81
CA GLU A 42 16.22 4.12 5.85
C GLU A 42 16.83 3.23 4.76
N VAL A 43 17.31 3.82 3.66
CA VAL A 43 18.08 3.09 2.63
C VAL A 43 19.46 2.72 3.17
N ARG A 44 20.17 3.69 3.77
CA ARG A 44 21.49 3.49 4.39
C ARG A 44 21.42 2.46 5.51
N ASP A 45 20.40 2.58 6.35
CA ASP A 45 20.22 1.73 7.52
C ASP A 45 19.60 0.36 7.17
N HIS A 46 19.38 0.10 5.88
CA HIS A 46 18.83 -1.15 5.34
C HIS A 46 17.47 -1.53 5.95
N ILE A 47 16.67 -0.53 6.30
CA ILE A 47 15.30 -0.68 6.83
C ILE A 47 14.31 -0.90 5.69
N VAL A 48 14.59 -0.38 4.50
CA VAL A 48 13.75 -0.53 3.30
C VAL A 48 14.42 -1.37 2.21
N ASN A 49 13.61 -2.13 1.48
CA ASN A 49 14.03 -3.05 0.42
C ASN A 49 14.25 -2.35 -0.93
N ASN A 50 13.58 -1.22 -1.15
CA ASN A 50 13.73 -0.40 -2.34
C ASN A 50 13.35 1.05 -2.01
N CYS A 51 13.79 1.99 -2.84
CA CYS A 51 13.37 3.39 -2.73
C CYS A 51 13.38 4.06 -4.11
N HIS A 52 12.31 4.79 -4.40
CA HIS A 52 12.13 5.68 -5.52
C HIS A 52 12.12 7.13 -5.02
N VAL A 53 12.82 8.01 -5.73
CA VAL A 53 12.70 9.46 -5.59
C VAL A 53 12.26 9.99 -6.94
N LEU A 54 11.07 10.59 -7.00
CA LEU A 54 10.51 11.20 -8.20
C LEU A 54 10.40 12.70 -7.99
N ILE A 55 10.85 13.52 -8.94
CA ILE A 55 10.81 14.97 -8.85
C ILE A 55 9.96 15.51 -9.99
N TYR A 56 8.80 16.05 -9.65
CA TYR A 56 7.88 16.68 -10.59
C TYR A 56 8.00 18.20 -10.53
N ASP A 57 8.02 18.85 -11.68
CA ASP A 57 7.86 20.30 -11.77
C ASP A 57 6.40 20.65 -11.52
N ARG A 58 6.13 21.53 -10.55
CA ARG A 58 4.75 21.87 -10.15
C ARG A 58 4.00 22.72 -11.18
N ALA A 59 4.72 23.49 -12.00
CA ALA A 59 4.09 24.35 -12.99
C ALA A 59 3.56 23.56 -14.19
N THR A 60 4.27 22.50 -14.58
CA THR A 60 3.97 21.67 -15.75
C THR A 60 3.39 20.31 -15.40
N GLY A 61 3.58 19.84 -14.17
CA GLY A 61 3.26 18.48 -13.73
C GLY A 61 4.20 17.42 -14.31
N ALA A 62 5.28 17.81 -14.99
CA ALA A 62 6.17 16.87 -15.68
C ALA A 62 7.27 16.32 -14.76
N LEU A 63 7.58 15.04 -14.90
CA LEU A 63 8.71 14.39 -14.23
C LEU A 63 10.01 15.00 -14.75
N THR A 64 10.71 15.72 -13.88
CA THR A 64 11.98 16.40 -14.17
C THR A 64 13.17 15.50 -13.92
N ALA A 65 13.14 14.72 -12.84
CA ALA A 65 14.21 13.80 -12.48
C ALA A 65 13.68 12.63 -11.65
N GLN A 66 14.42 11.51 -11.67
CA GLN A 66 14.10 10.36 -10.85
C GLN A 66 15.35 9.58 -10.43
N GLY A 67 15.27 8.93 -9.27
CA GLY A 67 16.27 8.02 -8.76
C GLY A 67 15.61 6.75 -8.22
N TYR A 68 16.31 5.63 -8.33
CA TYR A 68 15.84 4.34 -7.83
C TYR A 68 17.00 3.54 -7.23
N THR A 69 16.71 2.83 -6.15
CA THR A 69 17.62 1.85 -5.56
C THR A 69 16.87 0.64 -5.05
N ARG A 70 17.58 -0.49 -5.01
CA ARG A 70 17.15 -1.71 -4.35
C ARG A 70 18.13 -2.03 -3.22
N GLY A 71 17.60 -2.22 -2.03
CA GLY A 71 18.35 -2.59 -0.82
C GLY A 71 19.29 -3.76 -1.10
N GLY A 72 20.59 -3.54 -0.88
CA GLY A 72 21.63 -4.56 -1.05
C GLY A 72 22.26 -4.67 -2.45
N GLN A 73 21.88 -3.86 -3.44
CA GLN A 73 22.63 -3.81 -4.71
C GLN A 73 23.75 -2.76 -4.65
N SER A 74 24.98 -3.26 -4.48
CA SER A 74 26.22 -2.52 -4.79
C SER A 74 26.69 -2.95 -6.18
N THR A 75 26.31 -2.21 -7.22
CA THR A 75 27.15 -2.13 -8.42
C THR A 75 27.92 -0.83 -8.36
N THR A 76 29.16 -0.86 -8.84
CA THR A 76 30.28 0.05 -8.50
C THR A 76 30.08 1.55 -8.78
N ASP A 77 28.94 1.98 -9.33
CA ASP A 77 28.57 3.38 -9.59
C ASP A 77 27.50 3.94 -8.62
N GLN A 78 27.05 3.17 -7.62
CA GLN A 78 25.96 3.53 -6.70
C GLN A 78 26.37 3.76 -5.23
N SER A 79 27.65 4.06 -4.94
CA SER A 79 28.11 4.16 -3.53
C SER A 79 27.31 5.14 -2.69
N LYS A 80 26.98 6.32 -3.23
CA LYS A 80 26.15 7.33 -2.54
C LYS A 80 24.68 6.92 -2.43
N ILE A 81 24.12 6.26 -3.44
CA ILE A 81 22.74 5.76 -3.40
C ILE A 81 22.61 4.61 -2.38
N ALA A 82 23.65 3.79 -2.23
CA ALA A 82 23.74 2.80 -1.16
C ALA A 82 23.83 3.44 0.24
N GLU A 83 24.37 4.67 0.32
CA GLU A 83 24.31 5.54 1.52
C GLU A 83 22.99 6.31 1.65
N GLY A 84 22.00 6.03 0.79
CA GLY A 84 20.69 6.70 0.81
C GLY A 84 20.68 8.11 0.22
N ILE A 85 21.73 8.53 -0.49
CA ILE A 85 21.85 9.85 -1.09
C ILE A 85 21.53 9.78 -2.58
N PHE A 86 20.46 10.46 -3.00
CA PHE A 86 20.07 10.65 -4.39
C PHE A 86 20.47 12.05 -4.83
N GLU A 87 21.24 12.16 -5.92
CA GLU A 87 21.78 13.42 -6.41
C GLU A 87 21.10 13.83 -7.73
N PHE A 88 20.72 15.10 -7.83
CA PHE A 88 19.99 15.66 -8.95
C PHE A 88 20.52 17.04 -9.34
N ARG A 89 20.22 17.42 -10.57
CA ARG A 89 20.34 18.80 -11.04
C ARG A 89 18.94 19.35 -11.29
N LEU A 90 18.62 20.46 -10.64
CA LEU A 90 17.37 21.18 -10.84
C LEU A 90 17.65 22.57 -11.39
N ASP A 91 16.85 23.02 -12.34
CA ASP A 91 16.83 24.41 -12.75
C ASP A 91 16.05 25.26 -11.73
N LYS A 92 15.86 26.55 -12.02
CA LYS A 92 14.99 27.40 -11.21
C LYS A 92 13.54 26.97 -11.40
N GLY A 93 12.84 26.62 -10.33
CA GLY A 93 11.45 26.18 -10.38
C GLY A 93 10.90 25.78 -9.02
N ASP A 94 9.63 25.37 -9.02
CA ASP A 94 8.96 24.82 -7.84
C ASP A 94 8.70 23.34 -8.09
N TYR A 95 9.22 22.48 -7.22
CA TYR A 95 9.17 21.04 -7.40
C TYR A 95 8.35 20.34 -6.30
N LYS A 96 7.70 19.24 -6.68
CA LYS A 96 7.15 18.24 -5.75
C LYS A 96 8.06 17.02 -5.81
N VAL A 97 8.69 16.70 -4.69
CA VAL A 97 9.54 15.52 -4.55
C VAL A 97 8.75 14.45 -3.84
N CYS A 98 8.53 13.32 -4.52
CA CYS A 98 7.85 12.15 -3.98
C CYS A 98 8.89 11.08 -3.68
N VAL A 99 9.04 10.74 -2.40
CA VAL A 99 9.92 9.65 -1.95
C VAL A 99 9.02 8.47 -1.60
N LEU A 100 9.25 7.31 -2.22
CA LEU A 100 8.49 6.09 -1.96
C LEU A 100 9.46 4.94 -1.68
N ALA A 101 9.14 4.09 -0.71
CA ALA A 101 9.97 2.95 -0.35
C ALA A 101 9.12 1.70 -0.11
N ASN A 102 9.71 0.52 -0.34
CA ASN A 102 9.04 -0.79 -0.30
C ASN A 102 7.85 -0.92 -1.27
N THR A 103 8.01 -0.39 -2.48
CA THR A 103 6.97 -0.41 -3.52
C THR A 103 6.69 -1.80 -4.08
N ASP A 104 7.48 -2.83 -3.75
CA ASP A 104 7.32 -4.21 -4.27
C ASP A 104 5.98 -4.88 -3.89
N SER A 105 5.25 -4.33 -2.92
CA SER A 105 3.96 -4.85 -2.45
C SER A 105 2.73 -4.26 -3.14
N VAL A 106 2.95 -3.28 -4.02
CA VAL A 106 1.92 -2.59 -4.80
C VAL A 106 2.30 -2.59 -6.29
N ASP A 107 1.31 -2.41 -7.15
CA ASP A 107 1.58 -2.12 -8.56
C ASP A 107 1.83 -0.62 -8.70
N PHE A 108 3.09 -0.24 -8.92
CA PHE A 108 3.54 1.14 -8.94
C PHE A 108 3.77 1.64 -10.36
N ASN A 109 3.12 2.75 -10.72
CA ASN A 109 3.26 3.45 -11.99
C ASN A 109 3.93 4.82 -11.78
N PRO A 110 5.25 4.96 -11.98
CA PRO A 110 5.96 6.24 -11.94
C PRO A 110 5.74 7.03 -13.23
N ASP A 111 4.50 7.47 -13.47
CA ASP A 111 4.11 8.14 -14.72
C ASP A 111 4.90 9.46 -14.92
N PRO A 112 5.30 9.81 -16.15
CA PRO A 112 5.91 11.10 -16.46
C PRO A 112 5.03 12.32 -16.13
N VAL A 113 3.72 12.13 -15.93
CA VAL A 113 2.78 13.17 -15.52
C VAL A 113 2.34 12.94 -14.07
N HIS A 114 2.57 13.92 -13.19
CA HIS A 114 2.33 13.82 -11.75
C HIS A 114 0.92 13.36 -11.38
N GLU A 115 -0.09 13.87 -12.10
CA GLU A 115 -1.51 13.51 -11.89
C GLU A 115 -1.80 12.03 -12.21
N GLN A 116 -1.02 11.41 -13.09
CA GLN A 116 -1.22 10.01 -13.53
C GLN A 116 -0.31 9.04 -12.78
N ALA A 117 0.70 9.54 -12.08
CA ALA A 117 1.58 8.73 -11.26
C ALA A 117 0.80 8.21 -10.05
N ALA A 118 0.82 6.89 -9.86
CA ALA A 118 -0.01 6.24 -8.86
C ALA A 118 0.58 4.91 -8.42
N PHE A 119 0.11 4.41 -7.28
CA PHE A 119 0.26 3.01 -6.89
C PHE A 119 -1.08 2.40 -6.53
N GLN A 120 -1.21 1.09 -6.79
CA GLN A 120 -2.45 0.37 -6.57
C GLN A 120 -2.25 -1.00 -5.92
N LEU A 121 -3.28 -1.52 -5.26
CA LEU A 121 -3.24 -2.85 -4.67
C LEU A 121 -3.09 -3.92 -5.75
N MET A 122 -2.19 -4.87 -5.52
CA MET A 122 -1.98 -5.99 -6.45
C MET A 122 -3.20 -6.91 -6.46
N SER A 123 -3.53 -7.45 -7.64
CA SER A 123 -4.59 -8.47 -7.75
C SER A 123 -4.23 -9.73 -6.93
N HIS A 124 -5.24 -10.27 -6.26
CA HIS A 124 -5.16 -11.57 -5.61
C HIS A 124 -5.37 -12.68 -6.67
N PRO A 125 -4.69 -13.84 -6.57
CA PRO A 125 -4.91 -14.97 -7.49
C PRO A 125 -6.36 -15.50 -7.54
N GLN A 126 -7.16 -15.18 -6.53
CA GLN A 126 -8.60 -15.43 -6.48
C GLN A 126 -9.34 -14.12 -6.82
N PRO A 127 -9.92 -13.99 -8.02
CA PRO A 127 -10.74 -12.85 -8.37
C PRO A 127 -12.03 -12.80 -7.51
N PRO A 128 -12.61 -11.61 -7.28
CA PRO A 128 -12.17 -10.27 -7.71
C PRO A 128 -11.24 -9.58 -6.69
N PHE A 129 -10.59 -10.32 -5.80
CA PHE A 129 -9.94 -9.75 -4.62
C PHE A 129 -8.58 -9.11 -4.92
N THR A 130 -8.14 -8.20 -4.06
CA THR A 130 -6.76 -7.68 -4.04
C THR A 130 -6.00 -8.21 -2.82
N LYS A 131 -4.68 -8.25 -2.94
CA LYS A 131 -3.78 -8.44 -1.81
C LYS A 131 -3.69 -7.11 -1.08
N GLY A 132 -3.74 -7.12 0.24
CA GLY A 132 -3.41 -5.90 0.96
C GLY A 132 -1.92 -5.54 0.85
N PRO A 133 -1.56 -4.28 1.13
CA PRO A 133 -0.23 -3.76 0.92
C PRO A 133 0.77 -4.26 1.98
N GLY A 134 2.06 -4.15 1.67
CA GLY A 134 3.15 -4.41 2.62
C GLY A 134 3.50 -3.17 3.47
N ASP A 135 4.73 -3.06 3.96
CA ASP A 135 5.24 -1.86 4.65
C ASP A 135 5.63 -0.75 3.65
N LEU A 136 4.66 -0.28 2.85
CA LEU A 136 4.86 0.86 1.95
C LEU A 136 5.10 2.13 2.76
N ARG A 137 6.14 2.89 2.40
CA ARG A 137 6.47 4.14 3.06
C ARG A 137 6.62 5.27 2.06
N LEU A 138 6.28 6.48 2.47
CA LEU A 138 6.40 7.63 1.60
C LEU A 138 6.71 8.93 2.35
N ASP A 139 7.19 9.92 1.61
CA ASP A 139 7.30 11.32 2.01
C ASP A 139 7.07 12.23 0.79
N TYR A 140 6.58 13.44 1.04
CA TYR A 140 6.34 14.45 0.02
C TYR A 140 6.98 15.77 0.44
N ILE A 141 7.91 16.26 -0.38
CA ILE A 141 8.67 17.47 -0.07
C ILE A 141 8.39 18.52 -1.14
N ASP A 142 7.97 19.70 -0.68
CA ASP A 142 7.78 20.87 -1.55
C ASP A 142 9.10 21.64 -1.62
N ARG A 143 9.66 21.74 -2.82
CA ARG A 143 11.00 22.26 -3.03
C ARG A 143 11.04 23.37 -4.09
N PRO A 144 10.88 24.64 -3.69
CA PRO A 144 11.36 25.76 -4.46
C PRO A 144 12.88 25.68 -4.60
N HIS A 145 13.40 25.86 -5.82
CA HIS A 145 14.82 25.80 -6.12
C HIS A 145 15.22 26.98 -7.00
N ASP A 146 16.35 27.62 -6.71
CA ASP A 146 16.84 28.80 -7.45
C ASP A 146 17.71 28.44 -8.67
N GLY A 147 18.04 27.16 -8.83
CA GLY A 147 18.88 26.60 -9.89
C GLY A 147 20.38 26.66 -9.60
N ALA A 148 20.80 27.23 -8.47
CA ALA A 148 22.21 27.51 -8.17
C ALA A 148 22.66 26.98 -6.81
N THR A 149 21.83 27.10 -5.78
CA THR A 149 22.17 26.72 -4.41
C THR A 149 22.20 25.19 -4.28
N GLU A 150 23.26 24.65 -3.68
CA GLU A 150 23.26 23.23 -3.28
C GLU A 150 22.35 23.02 -2.06
N ILE A 151 21.30 22.22 -2.22
CA ILE A 151 20.35 21.89 -1.15
C ILE A 151 20.35 20.37 -0.93
N THR A 152 20.24 19.95 0.34
CA THR A 152 20.02 18.55 0.70
C THR A 152 18.81 18.45 1.61
N ASP A 153 17.80 17.73 1.15
CA ASP A 153 16.63 17.38 1.95
C ASP A 153 16.82 16.03 2.59
N THR A 154 16.36 15.87 3.83
CA THR A 154 16.25 14.56 4.48
C THR A 154 14.79 14.15 4.42
N ALA A 155 14.51 13.04 3.75
CA ALA A 155 13.17 12.48 3.68
C ALA A 155 12.76 11.93 5.06
N ALA A 156 11.56 12.25 5.49
CA ALA A 156 10.93 11.75 6.70
C ALA A 156 9.85 10.72 6.33
N ILE A 157 10.27 9.58 5.76
CA ILE A 157 9.32 8.60 5.25
C ILE A 157 8.47 7.99 6.37
N PHE A 158 7.15 8.09 6.24
CA PHE A 158 6.19 7.49 7.17
C PHE A 158 5.53 6.27 6.53
N ARG A 159 5.00 5.39 7.39
CA ARG A 159 4.22 4.23 6.94
C ARG A 159 2.91 4.73 6.34
N TYR A 160 2.66 4.38 5.08
CA TYR A 160 1.43 4.75 4.41
C TYR A 160 0.25 3.83 4.76
N PRO A 161 0.38 2.49 4.70
CA PRO A 161 -0.74 1.61 5.02
C PRO A 161 -1.17 1.72 6.49
N ALA A 162 -2.48 1.75 6.70
CA ALA A 162 -3.06 1.57 8.01
C ALA A 162 -3.03 0.09 8.41
N ARG A 163 -2.93 -0.17 9.71
CA ARG A 163 -2.95 -1.51 10.29
C ARG A 163 -4.30 -1.77 10.96
N ILE A 164 -4.88 -2.94 10.70
CA ILE A 164 -6.02 -3.46 11.46
C ILE A 164 -5.63 -4.80 12.09
N ASP A 165 -5.72 -4.88 13.41
CA ASP A 165 -5.64 -6.15 14.12
C ASP A 165 -7.05 -6.64 14.46
N VAL A 166 -7.45 -7.77 13.86
CA VAL A 166 -8.71 -8.44 14.21
C VAL A 166 -8.43 -9.46 15.29
N ARG A 167 -8.92 -9.21 16.50
CA ARG A 167 -8.75 -10.06 17.68
C ARG A 167 -10.00 -10.87 17.92
N TYR A 168 -9.87 -12.18 17.87
CA TYR A 168 -10.96 -13.10 18.17
C TYR A 168 -10.90 -13.49 19.65
N ARG A 169 -11.88 -13.04 20.43
CA ARG A 169 -12.03 -13.29 21.88
C ARG A 169 -13.24 -14.16 22.21
N ALA A 170 -14.16 -14.32 21.25
CA ALA A 170 -15.34 -15.14 21.41
C ALA A 170 -14.94 -16.61 21.69
N THR A 171 -15.78 -17.29 22.47
CA THR A 171 -15.57 -18.68 22.89
C THR A 171 -16.62 -19.59 22.24
N ASP A 172 -17.26 -19.14 21.18
CA ASP A 172 -18.30 -19.89 20.45
C ASP A 172 -17.73 -20.88 19.43
N VAL A 173 -16.40 -20.87 19.24
CA VAL A 173 -15.64 -21.85 18.46
C VAL A 173 -14.55 -22.45 19.33
N ASP A 174 -14.37 -23.77 19.23
CA ASP A 174 -13.20 -24.44 19.81
C ASP A 174 -11.95 -24.04 19.04
N ALA A 175 -11.05 -23.32 19.70
CA ALA A 175 -9.83 -22.79 19.13
C ALA A 175 -8.88 -23.88 18.61
N ASP A 176 -8.93 -25.10 19.16
CA ASP A 176 -8.12 -26.22 18.69
C ASP A 176 -8.61 -26.80 17.35
N LEU A 177 -9.84 -26.47 16.92
CA LEU A 177 -10.37 -26.89 15.62
C LEU A 177 -10.06 -25.91 14.50
N VAL A 178 -9.65 -24.68 14.81
CA VAL A 178 -9.40 -23.63 13.82
C VAL A 178 -8.05 -23.84 13.16
N GLU A 179 -8.06 -24.22 11.89
CA GLU A 179 -6.85 -24.46 11.10
C GLU A 179 -6.69 -23.44 9.96
N LYS A 180 -7.75 -22.73 9.59
CA LYS A 180 -7.72 -21.71 8.55
C LYS A 180 -8.59 -20.52 8.95
N ALA A 181 -8.08 -19.33 8.71
CA ALA A 181 -8.86 -18.10 8.81
C ALA A 181 -8.74 -17.26 7.55
N ILE A 182 -9.85 -16.64 7.17
CA ILE A 182 -9.91 -15.66 6.10
C ILE A 182 -10.37 -14.34 6.71
N VAL A 183 -9.59 -13.29 6.51
CA VAL A 183 -9.98 -11.92 6.83
C VAL A 183 -10.14 -11.18 5.52
N ARG A 184 -11.31 -10.60 5.30
CA ARG A 184 -11.59 -9.73 4.16
C ARG A 184 -12.12 -8.40 4.66
N ILE A 185 -11.53 -7.30 4.20
CA ILE A 185 -12.07 -5.96 4.40
C ILE A 185 -12.61 -5.47 3.06
N ASN A 186 -13.87 -5.07 3.04
CA ASN A 186 -14.53 -4.51 1.85
C ASN A 186 -14.54 -2.98 1.90
N ASN A 187 -14.83 -2.38 0.74
CA ASN A 187 -14.87 -0.96 0.49
C ASN A 187 -13.53 -0.27 0.83
N VAL A 188 -12.42 -1.00 0.67
CA VAL A 188 -11.08 -0.44 0.84
C VAL A 188 -10.71 0.37 -0.39
N ALA A 189 -9.96 1.44 -0.20
CA ALA A 189 -9.32 2.12 -1.32
C ALA A 189 -8.29 1.19 -1.97
N SER A 190 -8.17 1.26 -3.29
CA SER A 190 -7.24 0.39 -4.04
C SER A 190 -6.25 1.16 -4.90
N VAL A 191 -6.39 2.48 -5.04
CA VAL A 191 -5.52 3.35 -5.84
C VAL A 191 -5.17 4.62 -5.04
N GLN A 192 -3.91 5.02 -5.10
CA GLN A 192 -3.41 6.31 -4.61
C GLN A 192 -2.62 7.01 -5.71
N HIS A 193 -3.10 8.17 -6.13
CA HIS A 193 -2.37 9.09 -7.00
C HIS A 193 -1.37 9.90 -6.19
N LEU A 194 -0.16 10.10 -6.70
CA LEU A 194 0.86 10.90 -6.00
C LEU A 194 0.45 12.38 -5.88
N ALA A 195 -0.31 12.89 -6.85
CA ALA A 195 -0.86 14.24 -6.82
C ALA A 195 -1.91 14.46 -5.72
N ALA A 196 -2.55 13.39 -5.23
CA ALA A 196 -3.50 13.44 -4.12
C ALA A 196 -2.83 13.26 -2.74
N ASP A 197 -1.50 13.35 -2.67
CA ASP A 197 -0.67 13.14 -1.49
C ASP A 197 -0.98 11.81 -0.80
N THR A 198 -1.81 11.84 0.24
CA THR A 198 -2.15 10.67 1.07
C THR A 198 -3.64 10.33 1.08
N VAL A 199 -4.45 11.03 0.28
CA VAL A 199 -5.90 10.76 0.18
C VAL A 199 -6.12 9.81 -0.98
N PRO A 200 -6.52 8.55 -0.73
CA PRO A 200 -6.70 7.59 -1.80
C PRO A 200 -8.10 7.68 -2.41
N GLU A 201 -8.26 7.06 -3.57
CA GLU A 201 -9.53 7.03 -4.27
C GLU A 201 -10.37 5.81 -3.84
N ALA A 202 -11.66 6.07 -3.60
CA ALA A 202 -12.62 5.01 -3.38
C ALA A 202 -12.88 4.32 -4.72
N VAL A 203 -12.66 3.01 -4.76
CA VAL A 203 -13.02 2.18 -5.90
C VAL A 203 -14.21 1.30 -5.50
N ALA A 204 -15.23 1.29 -6.34
CA ALA A 204 -16.41 0.44 -6.14
C ALA A 204 -15.96 -1.02 -5.97
N ASP A 205 -16.52 -1.70 -4.97
CA ASP A 205 -16.19 -3.09 -4.65
C ASP A 205 -14.69 -3.33 -4.37
N GLY A 206 -14.00 -2.35 -3.78
CA GLY A 206 -12.61 -2.52 -3.32
C GLY A 206 -12.53 -3.54 -2.19
N HIS A 207 -11.61 -4.51 -2.28
CA HIS A 207 -11.46 -5.57 -1.27
C HIS A 207 -10.01 -5.93 -1.00
N ALA A 208 -9.62 -6.02 0.27
CA ALA A 208 -8.36 -6.64 0.68
C ALA A 208 -8.64 -8.00 1.32
N LEU A 209 -7.95 -9.04 0.85
CA LEU A 209 -8.14 -10.43 1.28
C LEU A 209 -6.85 -11.02 1.86
N TYR A 210 -6.99 -11.65 3.04
CA TYR A 210 -5.92 -12.27 3.79
C TYR A 210 -6.26 -13.72 4.14
N PHE A 211 -5.32 -14.62 3.88
CA PHE A 211 -5.41 -16.03 4.23
C PHE A 211 -4.40 -16.38 5.31
N PHE A 212 -4.90 -16.90 6.42
CA PHE A 212 -4.09 -17.42 7.51
C PHE A 212 -4.22 -18.94 7.53
N HIS A 213 -3.12 -19.62 7.28
CA HIS A 213 -3.02 -21.08 7.34
C HIS A 213 -2.37 -21.44 8.68
N SER A 214 -3.03 -22.30 9.45
CA SER A 214 -2.66 -22.69 10.82
C SER A 214 -2.40 -21.46 11.72
N PRO A 215 -3.46 -20.65 11.98
CA PRO A 215 -3.31 -19.43 12.75
C PRO A 215 -2.79 -19.73 14.15
N THR A 216 -1.72 -19.04 14.54
CA THR A 216 -1.13 -19.21 15.87
C THR A 216 -2.07 -18.62 16.91
N LYS A 217 -2.36 -19.40 17.95
CA LYS A 217 -3.09 -18.91 19.13
C LYS A 217 -2.33 -17.74 19.74
N TYR A 218 -3.05 -16.67 20.01
CA TYR A 218 -2.52 -15.50 20.68
C TYR A 218 -2.09 -15.89 22.11
N PRO A 219 -0.99 -15.32 22.64
CA PRO A 219 -0.47 -15.75 23.95
C PRO A 219 -1.53 -15.60 25.04
N VAL A 220 -1.73 -16.66 25.83
CA VAL A 220 -2.82 -16.78 26.84
C VAL A 220 -2.73 -15.66 27.90
N ASP A 221 -1.54 -15.15 28.17
CA ASP A 221 -1.29 -14.11 29.18
C ASP A 221 -1.51 -12.67 28.67
N ALA A 222 -1.88 -12.48 27.40
CA ALA A 222 -1.68 -11.21 26.71
C ALA A 222 -2.90 -10.27 26.59
N ASP A 223 -4.08 -10.66 27.10
CA ASP A 223 -5.30 -9.83 27.28
C ASP A 223 -6.61 -10.61 27.11
N GLY A 224 -6.58 -11.91 26.77
CA GLY A 224 -7.77 -12.75 26.59
C GLY A 224 -8.23 -12.96 25.13
N ALA A 225 -7.50 -12.41 24.15
CA ALA A 225 -7.68 -12.82 22.75
C ALA A 225 -7.17 -14.25 22.52
N ILE A 226 -7.90 -15.01 21.71
CA ILE A 226 -7.56 -16.38 21.30
C ILE A 226 -6.75 -16.34 20.00
N PHE A 227 -7.12 -15.47 19.06
CA PHE A 227 -6.37 -15.23 17.82
C PHE A 227 -6.24 -13.73 17.57
N GLN A 228 -5.13 -13.35 16.92
CA GLN A 228 -4.98 -12.02 16.34
C GLN A 228 -4.58 -12.16 14.87
N PHE A 229 -5.38 -11.56 13.98
CA PHE A 229 -5.13 -11.51 12.55
C PHE A 229 -4.75 -10.08 12.18
N THR A 230 -3.46 -9.87 11.87
CA THR A 230 -2.96 -8.56 11.46
C THR A 230 -3.13 -8.39 9.97
N THR A 231 -3.75 -7.27 9.57
CA THR A 231 -3.98 -6.90 8.19
C THR A 231 -3.56 -5.45 7.95
N TYR A 232 -3.28 -5.12 6.71
CA TYR A 232 -2.95 -3.78 6.24
C TYR A 232 -3.92 -3.36 5.13
N LEU A 233 -4.16 -2.06 5.01
CA LEU A 233 -4.91 -1.51 3.88
C LEU A 233 -4.38 -0.11 3.56
N PHE A 234 -4.74 0.41 2.38
CA PHE A 234 -4.61 1.84 2.15
C PHE A 234 -5.48 2.61 3.16
N PRO A 235 -5.14 3.87 3.48
CA PRO A 235 -6.03 4.77 4.20
C PRO A 235 -7.46 4.75 3.66
N THR A 236 -8.43 5.10 4.51
CA THR A 236 -9.84 5.11 4.12
C THR A 236 -10.09 6.27 3.16
N ALA A 237 -10.59 5.97 1.96
CA ALA A 237 -11.01 6.99 1.03
C ALA A 237 -12.23 7.78 1.57
N PRO A 238 -12.39 9.06 1.20
CA PRO A 238 -13.56 9.85 1.60
C PRO A 238 -14.86 9.11 1.28
N GLU A 239 -15.84 9.18 2.18
CA GLU A 239 -17.16 8.52 2.06
C GLU A 239 -17.16 6.98 2.13
N SER A 240 -16.00 6.33 2.26
CA SER A 240 -15.93 4.87 2.34
C SER A 240 -16.36 4.35 3.70
N VAL A 241 -17.17 3.29 3.67
CA VAL A 241 -17.66 2.57 4.84
C VAL A 241 -17.05 1.18 4.80
N LEU A 242 -16.03 0.93 5.61
CA LEU A 242 -15.36 -0.37 5.63
C LEU A 242 -16.26 -1.45 6.24
N ASP A 243 -16.21 -2.66 5.68
CA ASP A 243 -16.88 -3.84 6.25
C ASP A 243 -15.88 -4.98 6.46
N LEU A 244 -15.83 -5.54 7.66
CA LEU A 244 -15.06 -6.73 7.98
C LEU A 244 -15.86 -8.00 7.69
N VAL A 245 -15.18 -8.98 7.11
CA VAL A 245 -15.57 -10.39 7.10
C VAL A 245 -14.45 -11.24 7.70
N LEU A 246 -14.75 -11.97 8.78
CA LEU A 246 -13.89 -13.00 9.34
C LEU A 246 -14.56 -14.36 9.17
N HIS A 247 -13.88 -15.29 8.50
CA HIS A 247 -14.31 -16.67 8.37
C HIS A 247 -13.27 -17.61 8.99
N LEU A 248 -13.71 -18.44 9.94
CA LEU A 248 -12.90 -19.46 10.59
C LEU A 248 -13.33 -20.85 10.09
N SER A 249 -12.37 -21.73 9.82
CA SER A 249 -12.63 -23.07 9.32
C SER A 249 -11.62 -24.10 9.81
N ASP A 250 -12.03 -25.37 9.75
CA ASP A 250 -11.16 -26.51 10.05
C ASP A 250 -10.20 -26.84 8.90
N SER A 251 -9.39 -27.90 9.07
CA SER A 251 -8.42 -28.36 8.06
C SER A 251 -9.07 -28.72 6.72
N ASN A 252 -10.31 -29.21 6.76
CA ASN A 252 -11.09 -29.65 5.61
C ASN A 252 -11.80 -28.49 4.91
N GLY A 253 -11.79 -27.29 5.51
CA GLY A 253 -12.49 -26.11 5.00
C GLY A 253 -13.95 -26.03 5.44
N ASN A 254 -14.39 -26.85 6.41
CA ASN A 254 -15.72 -26.71 6.98
C ASN A 254 -15.78 -25.40 7.79
N SER A 255 -16.84 -24.63 7.59
CA SER A 255 -17.05 -23.37 8.31
C SER A 255 -17.31 -23.64 9.79
N LEU A 256 -16.51 -23.01 10.66
CA LEU A 256 -16.69 -23.02 12.11
C LEU A 256 -17.42 -21.76 12.57
N ALA A 257 -17.05 -20.60 12.03
CA ALA A 257 -17.72 -19.34 12.25
C ALA A 257 -17.54 -18.36 11.09
N ASN A 258 -18.48 -17.44 10.97
CA ASN A 258 -18.46 -16.36 9.98
C ASN A 258 -19.04 -15.08 10.60
N TYR A 259 -18.24 -14.04 10.66
CA TYR A 259 -18.62 -12.72 11.17
C TYR A 259 -18.59 -11.71 10.04
N ILE A 260 -19.62 -10.88 9.97
CA ILE A 260 -19.73 -9.77 9.02
C ILE A 260 -20.14 -8.54 9.80
N HIS A 261 -19.36 -7.46 9.72
CA HIS A 261 -19.60 -6.26 10.51
C HIS A 261 -19.15 -5.00 9.78
N GLY A 262 -20.00 -3.97 9.77
CA GLY A 262 -19.62 -2.66 9.30
C GLY A 262 -18.77 -1.94 10.34
N LEU A 263 -17.60 -1.47 9.94
CA LEU A 263 -16.63 -0.87 10.86
C LEU A 263 -17.07 0.54 11.22
N ARG A 264 -17.44 0.69 12.49
CA ARG A 264 -17.92 1.92 13.10
C ARG A 264 -17.23 2.14 14.43
N LEU A 265 -16.93 3.40 14.74
CA LEU A 265 -16.49 3.81 16.06
C LEU A 265 -17.66 3.75 17.07
N PRO A 266 -17.39 3.84 18.39
CA PRO A 266 -18.42 3.78 19.42
C PRO A 266 -19.55 4.81 19.29
N ASP A 267 -19.28 5.96 18.66
CA ASP A 267 -20.25 7.01 18.37
C ASP A 267 -21.09 6.75 17.09
N ALA A 268 -20.96 5.54 16.51
CA ALA A 268 -21.56 5.09 15.26
C ALA A 268 -21.05 5.80 13.99
N SER A 269 -19.98 6.59 14.06
CA SER A 269 -19.32 7.14 12.87
C SER A 269 -18.53 6.06 12.11
N PRO A 270 -18.41 6.15 10.76
CA PRO A 270 -17.54 5.28 9.97
C PRO A 270 -16.10 5.26 10.49
N LEU A 271 -15.47 4.07 10.51
CA LEU A 271 -14.03 3.97 10.78
C LEU A 271 -13.26 4.60 9.61
N VAL A 272 -12.60 5.72 9.89
CA VAL A 272 -11.68 6.40 8.96
C VAL A 272 -10.26 6.18 9.44
N LEU A 273 -9.42 5.63 8.58
CA LEU A 273 -8.00 5.38 8.84
C LEU A 273 -7.15 6.30 7.97
N THR A 274 -6.22 6.98 8.60
CA THR A 274 -5.20 7.82 7.96
C THR A 274 -3.87 7.07 7.88
N PRO A 275 -2.85 7.60 7.16
CA PRO A 275 -1.57 6.92 7.04
C PRO A 275 -0.94 6.54 8.38
N GLY A 276 -0.58 5.27 8.52
CA GLY A 276 0.08 4.74 9.72
C GLY A 276 -0.85 4.48 10.91
N ASP A 277 -2.15 4.78 10.81
CA ASP A 277 -3.12 4.49 11.87
C ASP A 277 -3.19 3.00 12.19
N HIS A 278 -3.53 2.71 13.45
CA HIS A 278 -3.73 1.36 13.96
C HIS A 278 -5.11 1.23 14.60
N ALA A 279 -5.93 0.34 14.06
CA ALA A 279 -7.19 -0.03 14.67
C ALA A 279 -7.16 -1.47 15.19
N ILE A 280 -7.89 -1.69 16.28
CA ILE A 280 -8.16 -3.01 16.83
C ILE A 280 -9.66 -3.28 16.71
N ILE A 281 -9.98 -4.47 16.23
CA ILE A 281 -11.35 -4.98 16.16
C ILE A 281 -11.42 -6.21 17.05
N ASP A 282 -12.10 -6.12 18.18
CA ASP A 282 -12.32 -7.26 19.07
C ASP A 282 -13.67 -7.91 18.77
N ILE A 283 -13.65 -9.21 18.50
CA ILE A 283 -14.84 -10.04 18.28
C ILE A 283 -15.08 -10.84 19.55
N ASN A 284 -16.13 -10.48 20.28
CA ASN A 284 -16.54 -11.09 21.54
C ASN A 284 -17.84 -11.89 21.37
N ASN A 285 -18.19 -12.71 22.37
CA ASN A 285 -19.46 -13.44 22.37
C ASN A 285 -20.69 -12.51 22.28
N ASN A 286 -20.57 -11.29 22.81
CA ASN A 286 -21.66 -10.33 22.94
C ASN A 286 -21.75 -9.34 21.77
N GLY A 287 -20.75 -9.31 20.88
CA GLY A 287 -20.70 -8.33 19.81
C GLY A 287 -19.28 -8.05 19.32
N ILE A 288 -19.16 -7.02 18.49
CA ILE A 288 -17.90 -6.61 17.87
C ILE A 288 -17.64 -5.17 18.30
N THR A 289 -16.43 -4.91 18.80
CA THR A 289 -15.99 -3.59 19.22
C THR A 289 -14.84 -3.13 18.34
N VAL A 290 -14.81 -1.85 18.01
CA VAL A 290 -13.77 -1.23 17.18
C VAL A 290 -13.15 -0.10 17.98
N SER A 291 -11.83 -0.13 18.11
CA SER A 291 -11.06 0.92 18.77
C SER A 291 -9.96 1.42 17.84
N LEU A 292 -9.76 2.74 17.83
CA LEU A 292 -8.59 3.36 17.20
C LEU A 292 -7.52 3.53 18.27
N ILE A 293 -6.38 2.90 18.07
CA ILE A 293 -5.22 3.10 18.92
C ILE A 293 -4.46 4.27 18.33
N GLY A 294 -4.54 5.43 19.00
CA GLY A 294 -3.59 6.50 18.75
C GLY A 294 -2.17 5.94 18.94
N TRP A 295 -1.24 6.32 18.07
CA TRP A 295 0.16 5.90 18.18
C TRP A 295 0.84 6.35 19.50
N ASP A 296 0.13 7.12 20.33
CA ASP A 296 0.49 7.45 21.70
C ASP A 296 -0.11 6.43 22.70
N SER A 297 0.78 5.65 23.30
CA SER A 297 0.53 4.61 24.31
C SER A 297 -0.19 5.04 25.60
N THR A 298 -0.78 6.24 25.67
CA THR A 298 -1.38 6.81 26.89
C THR A 298 -2.86 7.19 26.78
N ILE A 299 -3.50 7.08 25.63
CA ILE A 299 -4.93 7.35 25.50
C ILE A 299 -5.70 6.05 25.71
N GLY A 300 -6.20 5.86 26.94
CA GLY A 300 -7.00 4.71 27.35
C GLY A 300 -8.20 4.51 26.41
N GLY A 301 -8.24 3.36 25.75
CA GLY A 301 -9.35 2.94 24.93
C GLY A 301 -10.63 2.87 25.74
N SER A 302 -11.66 3.58 25.31
CA SER A 302 -13.02 3.39 25.81
C SER A 302 -13.60 2.15 25.13
N GLU A 303 -13.64 1.03 25.85
CA GLU A 303 -14.40 -0.16 25.44
C GLU A 303 -15.90 0.11 25.56
N SER A 304 -16.67 -0.23 24.53
CA SER A 304 -18.12 -0.41 24.64
C SER A 304 -18.61 -1.52 23.72
N ASP A 305 -19.36 -2.46 24.30
CA ASP A 305 -20.00 -3.58 23.61
C ASP A 305 -21.11 -3.08 22.67
N LEU A 306 -20.95 -3.27 21.35
CA LEU A 306 -22.01 -3.05 20.37
C LEU A 306 -22.45 -4.39 19.78
N GLY A 307 -23.70 -4.75 20.07
CA GLY A 307 -24.30 -6.04 19.73
C GLY A 307 -24.45 -6.25 18.23
N GLY A 308 -23.66 -7.18 17.70
CA GLY A 308 -23.78 -7.74 16.35
C GLY A 308 -23.77 -9.26 16.42
N GLY A 309 -24.93 -9.88 16.29
CA GLY A 309 -25.11 -11.32 16.42
C GLY A 309 -24.78 -12.12 15.16
N LYS A 310 -24.32 -13.36 15.39
CA LYS A 310 -24.10 -14.45 14.42
C LYS A 310 -25.28 -14.57 13.45
N LYS A 311 -25.03 -14.51 12.13
CA LYS A 311 -26.02 -14.92 11.13
C LYS A 311 -25.93 -16.44 10.93
N SER A 312 -27.00 -17.16 11.26
CA SER A 312 -27.14 -18.58 10.95
C SER A 312 -27.40 -18.74 9.45
N ASN A 313 -26.56 -19.50 8.75
CA ASN A 313 -26.91 -20.00 7.43
C ASN A 313 -27.85 -21.19 7.60
N SER A 314 -29.12 -21.00 7.24
CA SER A 314 -30.03 -22.07 6.82
C SER A 314 -29.71 -22.49 5.39
#